data_AF-A0A453NLP0-F1
#
_entry.id   AF-A0A453NLP0-F1
#
_cell.length_a   1.000
_cell.length_b   1.000
_cell.length_c   1.000
_cell.angle_alpha   90.00
_cell.angle_beta   90.00
_cell.angle_gamma   90.00
#
_symmetry.space_group_name_H-M   'P 1'
#
loop_
_entity.id
_entity.type
_entity.pdbx_description
1 polymer ?
#
loop_
_entity_poly.entity_id
_entity_poly.type
_entity_poly.pdbx_seq_one_letter_code
_entity_poly.pdbx_strand_id
1 'polypeptide(L)'
;MEQNGESHLKEPLLHAADGASAAAARVSPRKERTTRKVMFNVRGMSCGSCAVSIETVVAGLKGVESIQVSTLQGQAVVQYSPEETDARTIKEAIEDINFEVDELQEQEIAVCRLRIKGMACTSCSESIERALLMVPGVKKAAVGLALEEAKVHFDPNITSRDLLIEAIEDAGFGADLISYGDDVNKMHLKLEGVSSPEDTKLIQSVLETVEGVNNVEWDTSGQTVTVAYDPDVTGPRLLIQRIQDAAEPPKCFNASLYSPPKQREVERHHEIMSYRNQFLWSCLFSVPVFLFAMVLPMLPPSGDWLFYKIYNNMTVGMLLRWLLCSPVQFIIGWRFYVGAYHALKRGYSNMDVLVALGTNAAYFYSVYIIVKALTSDTFEGQDLFETSSMLVSFILLGKYLEVVAKGKTSDALSKLTELAPETAVLLTLEKDGSVISEVEISTQLLQRNDFIKIVPGEKVPVDGVVIKGQSHVNESMITGEARPIAKKPGDKVIGGTVNDNGFIIVKATHVGSETALSQIVQLVEAAQLARAPVQRLADKISRFFVPTVLWWLHFLHGLAGSYPGNFTSTLSNGFQRQWIVLSLLCSLEYLS
;
A
#
# COMPACT_ATOMS: atom_id res chain seq x y z
N MET A 1 34.95 -20.81 -65.58
CA MET A 1 36.36 -21.27 -65.62
C MET A 1 37.22 -20.05 -65.36
N GLU A 2 38.01 -19.88 -64.31
CA GLU A 2 38.37 -20.63 -63.09
C GLU A 2 38.73 -19.51 -62.07
N GLN A 3 38.09 -19.47 -60.90
CA GLN A 3 38.59 -19.93 -59.58
C GLN A 3 39.72 -19.11 -58.91
N ASN A 4 39.35 -18.62 -57.72
CA ASN A 4 40.05 -18.67 -56.43
C ASN A 4 40.91 -17.48 -55.93
N GLY A 5 40.50 -16.98 -54.76
CA GLY A 5 41.44 -16.72 -53.66
C GLY A 5 41.06 -15.56 -52.74
N GLU A 6 40.13 -15.77 -51.80
CA GLU A 6 39.80 -14.82 -50.72
C GLU A 6 40.87 -14.71 -49.61
N SER A 7 40.88 -13.51 -49.02
CA SER A 7 41.16 -13.18 -47.60
C SER A 7 42.61 -13.09 -47.11
N HIS A 8 43.01 -11.89 -46.65
CA HIS A 8 42.96 -11.56 -45.23
C HIS A 8 43.16 -10.05 -45.02
N LEU A 9 42.27 -9.47 -44.20
CA LEU A 9 42.25 -8.08 -43.75
C LEU A 9 43.55 -7.63 -43.08
N LYS A 10 44.03 -6.43 -43.44
CA LYS A 10 44.27 -5.29 -42.51
C LYS A 10 45.01 -4.16 -43.24
N GLU A 11 44.36 -3.02 -43.35
CA GLU A 11 44.96 -1.73 -43.73
C GLU A 11 44.04 -0.60 -43.16
N PRO A 12 44.48 0.66 -43.06
CA PRO A 12 45.62 1.11 -42.27
C PRO A 12 45.34 2.45 -41.55
N LEU A 13 46.33 2.90 -40.78
CA LEU A 13 46.51 4.29 -40.35
C LEU A 13 46.96 5.14 -41.56
N LEU A 14 46.39 6.34 -41.76
CA LEU A 14 47.11 7.62 -41.87
C LEU A 14 46.26 8.78 -42.42
N HIS A 15 46.29 9.85 -41.63
CA HIS A 15 46.03 11.28 -41.84
C HIS A 15 45.93 11.86 -43.27
N ALA A 16 45.08 12.88 -43.41
CA ALA A 16 45.45 14.17 -44.03
C ALA A 16 44.55 15.34 -43.54
N ALA A 17 45.20 16.45 -43.19
CA ALA A 17 44.67 17.81 -43.02
C ALA A 17 44.35 18.45 -44.40
N ASP A 18 43.73 19.61 -44.65
CA ASP A 18 43.51 20.89 -43.96
C ASP A 18 42.35 21.60 -44.68
N GLY A 19 41.67 22.57 -44.04
CA GLY A 19 40.73 23.44 -44.79
C GLY A 19 39.72 24.29 -44.02
N ALA A 20 40.22 25.27 -43.25
CA ALA A 20 39.63 26.58 -42.89
C ALA A 20 38.10 26.83 -42.85
N SER A 21 37.64 27.16 -41.63
CA SER A 21 36.84 28.34 -41.25
C SER A 21 35.36 28.46 -41.68
N ALA A 22 34.46 28.10 -40.76
CA ALA A 22 33.29 28.89 -40.40
C ALA A 22 32.97 28.70 -38.91
N ALA A 23 32.77 29.80 -38.20
CA ALA A 23 32.55 29.84 -36.75
C ALA A 23 31.34 28.97 -36.33
N ALA A 24 31.59 27.97 -35.51
CA ALA A 24 30.54 27.17 -34.89
C ALA A 24 29.71 28.04 -33.94
N ALA A 25 28.47 28.31 -34.34
CA ALA A 25 27.45 28.86 -33.47
C ALA A 25 27.26 27.92 -32.28
N ARG A 26 27.49 28.43 -31.07
CA ARG A 26 27.13 27.75 -29.82
C ARG A 26 25.62 27.50 -29.83
N VAL A 27 25.20 26.26 -30.03
CA VAL A 27 23.82 25.84 -29.74
C VAL A 27 23.74 25.70 -28.22
N SER A 28 23.21 26.72 -27.56
CA SER A 28 22.77 26.68 -26.17
C SER A 28 21.70 25.57 -26.01
N PRO A 29 21.66 24.86 -24.87
CA PRO A 29 20.67 23.82 -24.63
C PRO A 29 19.27 24.47 -24.63
N ARG A 30 18.38 23.98 -25.50
CA ARG A 30 16.99 24.41 -25.54
C ARG A 30 16.30 23.83 -24.30
N LYS A 31 16.18 24.65 -23.26
CA LYS A 31 15.36 24.38 -22.07
C LYS A 31 13.93 24.06 -22.56
N GLU A 32 13.45 22.85 -22.38
CA GLU A 32 12.03 22.52 -22.56
C GLU A 32 11.25 23.38 -21.57
N ARG A 33 10.37 24.27 -22.08
CA ARG A 33 9.53 25.12 -21.24
C ARG A 33 8.42 24.25 -20.66
N THR A 34 8.40 24.11 -19.34
CA THR A 34 7.29 23.48 -18.61
C THR A 34 6.13 24.47 -18.53
N THR A 35 4.96 24.04 -18.99
CA THR A 35 3.72 24.82 -19.05
C THR A 35 2.68 24.19 -18.15
N ARG A 36 2.12 24.94 -17.20
CA ARG A 36 1.06 24.51 -16.28
C ARG A 36 -0.29 25.03 -16.73
N LYS A 37 -1.36 24.30 -16.44
CA LYS A 37 -2.74 24.69 -16.72
C LYS A 37 -3.47 24.91 -15.40
N VAL A 38 -4.15 26.05 -15.24
CA VAL A 38 -4.99 26.37 -14.08
C VAL A 38 -6.37 26.79 -14.56
N MET A 39 -7.41 26.42 -13.79
CA MET A 39 -8.79 26.81 -14.03
C MET A 39 -9.29 27.69 -12.89
N PHE A 40 -9.84 28.85 -13.23
CA PHE A 40 -10.47 29.79 -12.32
C PHE A 40 -11.98 29.80 -12.55
N ASN A 41 -12.75 29.80 -11.48
CA ASN A 41 -14.19 30.02 -11.55
C ASN A 41 -14.47 31.49 -11.23
N VAL A 42 -14.96 32.23 -12.23
CA VAL A 42 -15.06 33.69 -12.20
C VAL A 42 -16.55 34.08 -12.11
N ARG A 43 -16.95 34.65 -10.97
CA ARG A 43 -18.30 35.17 -10.76
C ARG A 43 -18.42 36.60 -11.29
N GLY A 44 -19.63 36.95 -11.73
CA GLY A 44 -19.94 38.28 -12.28
C GLY A 44 -19.79 38.40 -13.80
N MET A 45 -19.32 37.36 -14.49
CA MET A 45 -19.30 37.33 -15.97
C MET A 45 -20.71 37.14 -16.53
N SER A 46 -21.26 38.18 -17.16
CA SER A 46 -22.62 38.16 -17.72
C SER A 46 -22.68 38.46 -19.23
N CYS A 47 -21.55 38.81 -19.85
CA CYS A 47 -21.48 39.18 -21.26
C CYS A 47 -20.16 38.71 -21.89
N GLY A 48 -20.15 38.46 -23.21
CA GLY A 48 -18.94 38.14 -23.98
C GLY A 48 -17.85 39.20 -23.90
N SER A 49 -18.20 40.46 -23.63
CA SER A 49 -17.22 41.54 -23.39
C SER A 49 -16.43 41.36 -22.09
N CYS A 50 -16.98 40.69 -21.08
CA CYS A 50 -16.29 40.38 -19.83
C CYS A 50 -15.19 39.34 -20.07
N ALA A 51 -15.47 38.32 -20.89
CA ALA A 51 -14.48 37.31 -21.27
C ALA A 51 -13.28 37.92 -22.02
N VAL A 52 -13.54 38.78 -23.00
CA VAL A 52 -12.47 39.46 -23.76
C VAL A 52 -11.60 40.34 -22.85
N SER A 53 -12.21 40.98 -21.85
CA SER A 53 -11.48 41.83 -20.90
C SER A 53 -10.52 41.01 -20.04
N ILE A 54 -10.97 39.85 -19.54
CA ILE A 54 -10.15 38.92 -18.75
C ILE A 54 -9.05 38.31 -19.62
N GLU A 55 -9.38 37.89 -20.84
CA GLU A 55 -8.40 37.36 -21.80
C GLU A 55 -7.28 38.36 -22.10
N THR A 56 -7.63 39.63 -22.30
CA THR A 56 -6.65 40.69 -22.63
C THR A 56 -5.68 40.96 -21.49
N VAL A 57 -6.18 41.03 -20.25
CA VAL A 57 -5.33 41.34 -19.09
C VAL A 57 -4.43 40.16 -18.72
N VAL A 58 -4.98 38.95 -18.69
CA VAL A 58 -4.20 37.76 -18.30
C VAL A 58 -3.23 37.35 -19.41
N ALA A 59 -3.56 37.52 -20.70
CA ALA A 59 -2.60 37.33 -21.79
C ALA A 59 -1.45 38.34 -21.77
N GLY A 60 -1.63 39.50 -21.10
CA GLY A 60 -0.59 40.51 -20.92
C GLY A 60 0.41 40.19 -19.80
N LEU A 61 0.14 39.18 -18.96
CA LEU A 61 1.05 38.76 -17.90
C LEU A 61 2.25 38.01 -18.47
N LYS A 62 3.45 38.30 -17.95
CA LYS A 62 4.67 37.56 -18.32
C LYS A 62 4.51 36.10 -17.90
N GLY A 63 4.94 35.15 -18.73
CA GLY A 63 4.80 33.73 -18.43
C GLY A 63 3.42 33.12 -18.74
N VAL A 64 2.41 33.87 -19.19
CA VAL A 64 1.15 33.28 -19.68
C VAL A 64 1.28 32.95 -21.16
N GLU A 65 1.03 31.68 -21.53
CA GLU A 65 1.11 31.21 -22.91
C GLU A 65 -0.24 31.21 -23.62
N SER A 66 -1.32 30.83 -22.91
CA SER A 66 -2.67 30.88 -23.46
C SER A 66 -3.71 31.10 -22.37
N ILE A 67 -4.82 31.75 -22.71
CA ILE A 67 -6.01 31.88 -21.87
C ILE A 67 -7.26 31.63 -22.72
N GLN A 68 -8.23 30.92 -22.16
CA GLN A 68 -9.56 30.72 -22.72
C GLN A 68 -10.61 31.01 -21.65
N VAL A 69 -11.55 31.91 -21.93
CA VAL A 69 -12.62 32.26 -20.98
C VAL A 69 -13.98 31.86 -21.55
N SER A 70 -14.69 31.02 -20.79
CA SER A 70 -16.04 30.54 -21.12
C SER A 70 -17.08 31.27 -20.29
N THR A 71 -17.81 32.21 -20.89
CA THR A 71 -18.92 32.91 -20.22
C THR A 71 -20.10 31.98 -19.90
N LEU A 72 -20.24 30.87 -20.64
CA LEU A 72 -21.32 29.89 -20.43
C LEU A 72 -21.08 29.04 -19.18
N GLN A 73 -19.82 28.70 -18.90
CA GLN A 73 -19.42 27.87 -17.75
C GLN A 73 -18.97 28.71 -16.55
N GLY A 74 -18.76 30.02 -16.74
CA GLY A 74 -18.21 30.90 -15.70
C GLY A 74 -16.73 30.63 -15.41
N GLN A 75 -15.98 30.07 -16.36
CA GLN A 75 -14.63 29.54 -16.12
C GLN A 75 -13.59 30.22 -17.01
N ALA A 76 -12.39 30.46 -16.45
CA ALA A 76 -11.21 30.91 -17.18
C ALA A 76 -10.09 29.87 -17.04
N VAL A 77 -9.62 29.34 -18.16
CA VAL A 77 -8.55 28.34 -18.23
C VAL A 77 -7.29 29.02 -18.73
N VAL A 78 -6.22 28.98 -17.93
CA VAL A 78 -4.96 29.68 -18.20
C VAL A 78 -3.82 28.67 -18.26
N GLN A 79 -3.04 28.71 -19.33
CA GLN A 79 -1.75 28.01 -19.42
C GLN A 79 -0.62 29.01 -19.14
N TYR A 80 0.20 28.72 -18.13
CA TYR A 80 1.27 29.60 -17.67
C TYR A 80 2.55 28.82 -17.35
N SER A 81 3.70 29.46 -17.45
CA SER A 81 4.98 28.90 -17.05
C SER A 81 5.26 29.22 -15.58
N PRO A 82 5.44 28.21 -14.72
CA PRO A 82 5.68 28.39 -13.29
C PRO A 82 7.05 29.00 -12.97
N GLU A 83 7.96 29.09 -13.95
CA GLU A 83 9.25 29.79 -13.78
C GLU A 83 9.08 31.33 -13.80
N GLU A 84 8.01 31.83 -14.40
CA GLU A 84 7.81 33.28 -14.65
C GLU A 84 6.61 33.87 -13.89
N THR A 85 5.54 33.10 -13.64
CA THR A 85 4.32 33.58 -12.97
C THR A 85 3.67 32.46 -12.14
N ASP A 86 3.00 32.82 -11.05
CA ASP A 86 2.26 31.93 -10.15
C ASP A 86 0.74 32.16 -10.26
N ALA A 87 -0.07 31.13 -10.02
CA ALA A 87 -1.53 31.25 -10.17
C ALA A 87 -2.17 32.26 -9.21
N ARG A 88 -1.52 32.58 -8.10
CA ARG A 88 -1.94 33.68 -7.21
C ARG A 88 -1.85 35.03 -7.90
N THR A 89 -0.79 35.26 -8.67
CA THR A 89 -0.59 36.52 -9.42
C THR A 89 -1.65 36.65 -10.52
N ILE A 90 -2.00 35.53 -11.16
CA ILE A 90 -3.06 35.48 -12.17
C ILE A 90 -4.43 35.74 -11.53
N LYS A 91 -4.68 35.19 -10.32
CA LYS A 91 -5.90 35.47 -9.55
C LYS A 91 -6.04 36.94 -9.21
N GLU A 92 -4.99 37.55 -8.66
CA GLU A 92 -4.95 38.98 -8.33
C GLU A 92 -5.23 39.84 -9.57
N ALA A 93 -4.65 39.50 -10.72
CA ALA A 93 -4.89 40.22 -11.97
C ALA A 93 -6.35 40.15 -12.48
N ILE A 94 -7.07 39.06 -12.16
CA ILE A 94 -8.50 38.92 -12.50
C ILE A 94 -9.36 39.71 -11.50
N GLU A 95 -9.01 39.66 -10.20
CA GLU A 95 -9.69 40.41 -9.14
C GLU A 95 -9.55 41.93 -9.30
N ASP A 96 -8.40 42.41 -9.82
CA ASP A 96 -8.14 43.82 -10.09
C ASP A 96 -9.10 44.44 -11.13
N ILE A 97 -9.78 43.62 -11.94
CA ILE A 97 -10.79 44.06 -12.92
C ILE A 97 -12.21 43.96 -12.32
N ASN A 98 -12.34 43.85 -10.99
CA ASN A 98 -13.59 43.67 -10.24
C ASN A 98 -14.36 42.37 -10.54
N PHE A 99 -13.65 41.28 -10.88
CA PHE A 99 -14.27 39.96 -10.97
C PHE A 99 -13.93 39.13 -9.72
N GLU A 100 -14.94 38.52 -9.10
CA GLU A 100 -14.73 37.62 -7.97
C GLU A 100 -14.30 36.25 -8.47
N VAL A 101 -13.15 35.76 -8.00
CA VAL A 101 -12.63 34.44 -8.36
C VAL A 101 -12.74 33.49 -7.18
N ASP A 102 -13.59 32.47 -7.30
CA ASP A 102 -13.69 31.37 -6.33
C ASP A 102 -12.39 30.55 -6.34
N GLU A 103 -12.06 29.95 -5.18
CA GLU A 103 -10.78 29.29 -4.89
C GLU A 103 -10.23 28.39 -6.02
N LEU A 104 -8.90 28.46 -6.18
CA LEU A 104 -8.06 27.70 -7.11
C LEU A 104 -8.43 26.21 -7.12
N GLN A 105 -8.95 25.69 -8.24
CA GLN A 105 -8.78 24.26 -8.55
C GLN A 105 -7.35 24.06 -9.09
N GLU A 106 -6.35 24.33 -8.25
CA GLU A 106 -4.99 23.91 -8.51
C GLU A 106 -4.75 22.56 -7.84
N GLN A 107 -4.79 21.53 -8.67
CA GLN A 107 -3.73 20.56 -8.91
C GLN A 107 -4.39 19.26 -9.36
N GLU A 108 -3.92 18.68 -10.46
CA GLU A 108 -4.23 17.28 -10.75
C GLU A 108 -3.73 16.47 -9.54
N ILE A 109 -4.64 16.09 -8.65
CA ILE A 109 -4.28 15.29 -7.49
C ILE A 109 -4.14 13.86 -7.99
N ALA A 110 -2.91 13.47 -8.31
CA ALA A 110 -2.62 12.08 -8.60
C ALA A 110 -2.75 11.25 -7.31
N VAL A 111 -3.35 10.07 -7.45
CA VAL A 111 -3.47 9.10 -6.36
C VAL A 111 -2.42 8.01 -6.58
N CYS A 112 -1.53 7.80 -5.63
CA CYS A 112 -0.62 6.66 -5.63
C CYS A 112 -1.01 5.71 -4.49
N ARG A 113 -1.11 4.42 -4.81
CA ARG A 113 -1.23 3.36 -3.79
C ARG A 113 0.08 2.59 -3.71
N LEU A 114 0.63 2.53 -2.50
CA LEU A 114 1.89 1.87 -2.20
C LEU A 114 1.61 0.74 -1.19
N ARG A 115 2.09 -0.47 -1.47
CA ARG A 115 2.17 -1.55 -0.48
C ARG A 115 3.36 -1.27 0.42
N ILE A 116 3.21 -1.49 1.71
CA ILE A 116 4.27 -1.27 2.69
C ILE A 116 4.61 -2.60 3.35
N LYS A 117 5.85 -3.07 3.15
CA LYS A 117 6.38 -4.28 3.77
C LYS A 117 6.78 -4.03 5.22
N GLY A 118 6.40 -4.95 6.10
CA GLY A 118 6.82 -4.95 7.52
C GLY A 118 6.03 -4.02 8.43
N MET A 119 4.83 -3.59 8.03
CA MET A 119 3.97 -2.72 8.84
C MET A 119 3.24 -3.51 9.95
N ALA A 120 3.91 -3.74 11.07
CA ALA A 120 3.37 -4.54 12.18
C ALA A 120 2.64 -3.73 13.28
N CYS A 121 2.63 -2.40 13.20
CA CYS A 121 2.12 -1.53 14.27
C CYS A 121 1.45 -0.26 13.73
N THR A 122 0.46 0.26 14.45
CA THR A 122 -0.17 1.57 14.20
C THR A 122 0.80 2.73 14.31
N SER A 123 1.83 2.63 15.15
CA SER A 123 2.89 3.64 15.20
C SER A 123 3.68 3.70 13.89
N CYS A 124 3.82 2.58 13.17
CA CYS A 124 4.49 2.51 11.89
C CYS A 124 3.68 3.24 10.81
N SER A 125 2.36 3.04 10.78
CA SER A 125 1.50 3.76 9.82
C SER A 125 1.55 5.27 10.06
N GLU A 126 1.61 5.74 11.31
CA GLU A 126 1.80 7.17 11.59
C GLU A 126 3.16 7.70 11.19
N SER A 127 4.23 6.93 11.42
CA SER A 127 5.58 7.33 11.03
C SER A 127 5.67 7.50 9.52
N ILE A 128 5.07 6.57 8.78
CA ILE A 128 5.06 6.59 7.31
C ILE A 128 4.14 7.69 6.80
N GLU A 129 2.95 7.88 7.39
CA GLU A 129 2.04 8.97 7.01
C GLU A 129 2.69 10.34 7.23
N ARG A 130 3.41 10.53 8.35
CA ARG A 130 4.19 11.76 8.59
C ARG A 130 5.34 11.92 7.60
N ALA A 131 6.07 10.85 7.30
CA ALA A 131 7.15 10.87 6.31
C ALA A 131 6.61 11.30 4.94
N LEU A 132 5.51 10.69 4.48
CA LEU A 132 4.85 11.01 3.23
C LEU A 132 4.29 12.43 3.20
N LEU A 133 3.70 12.92 4.29
CA LEU A 133 3.24 14.31 4.40
C LEU A 133 4.37 15.34 4.41
N MET A 134 5.60 14.94 4.76
CA MET A 134 6.78 15.82 4.67
C MET A 134 7.35 15.90 3.24
N VAL A 135 6.94 15.01 2.33
CA VAL A 135 7.39 15.06 0.94
C VAL A 135 6.73 16.26 0.23
N PRO A 136 7.51 17.14 -0.42
CA PRO A 136 6.97 18.30 -1.11
C PRO A 136 6.05 17.88 -2.25
N GLY A 137 4.83 18.42 -2.28
CA GLY A 137 3.79 18.10 -3.27
C GLY A 137 2.73 17.12 -2.77
N VAL A 138 2.93 16.45 -1.63
CA VAL A 138 1.91 15.60 -1.00
C VAL A 138 0.86 16.45 -0.28
N LYS A 139 -0.41 16.29 -0.62
CA LYS A 139 -1.55 16.99 0.03
C LYS A 139 -2.17 16.17 1.15
N LYS A 140 -2.31 14.87 0.92
CA LYS A 140 -2.95 13.96 1.86
C LYS A 140 -2.34 12.58 1.71
N ALA A 141 -1.86 12.00 2.80
CA ALA A 141 -1.46 10.61 2.86
C ALA A 141 -2.35 9.89 3.87
N ALA A 142 -2.83 8.70 3.54
CA ALA A 142 -3.58 7.84 4.44
C ALA A 142 -2.95 6.45 4.41
N VAL A 143 -2.49 5.97 5.56
CA VAL A 143 -1.82 4.68 5.68
C VAL A 143 -2.67 3.73 6.50
N GLY A 144 -3.15 2.65 5.87
CA GLY A 144 -4.01 1.66 6.49
C GLY A 144 -3.25 0.41 6.92
N LEU A 145 -3.17 0.18 8.24
CA LEU A 145 -2.53 -1.00 8.81
C LEU A 145 -3.23 -2.32 8.43
N ALA A 146 -4.56 -2.29 8.26
CA ALA A 146 -5.33 -3.50 7.95
C ALA A 146 -5.11 -3.99 6.51
N LEU A 147 -4.83 -3.06 5.58
CA LEU A 147 -4.56 -3.39 4.18
C LEU A 147 -3.05 -3.44 3.87
N GLU A 148 -2.19 -2.95 4.78
CA GLU A 148 -0.75 -2.72 4.55
C GLU A 148 -0.47 -1.80 3.36
N GLU A 149 -1.37 -0.83 3.16
CA GLU A 149 -1.39 0.05 2.00
C GLU A 149 -1.37 1.52 2.43
N ALA A 150 -0.60 2.34 1.71
CA ALA A 150 -0.65 3.78 1.76
C ALA A 150 -1.32 4.33 0.50
N LYS A 151 -2.33 5.17 0.68
CA LYS A 151 -2.96 5.96 -0.37
C LYS A 151 -2.51 7.41 -0.24
N VAL A 152 -1.77 7.89 -1.23
CA VAL A 152 -1.15 9.22 -1.24
C VAL A 152 -1.77 10.04 -2.35
N HIS A 153 -2.28 11.21 -2.00
CA HIS A 153 -2.75 12.26 -2.88
C HIS A 153 -1.65 13.30 -2.98
N PHE A 154 -1.06 13.44 -4.16
CA PHE A 154 0.08 14.32 -4.41
C PHE A 154 -0.06 15.01 -5.77
N ASP A 155 0.66 16.11 -5.92
CA ASP A 155 0.79 16.82 -7.18
C ASP A 155 1.88 16.15 -8.04
N PRO A 156 1.54 15.54 -9.19
CA PRO A 156 2.49 14.85 -10.06
C PRO A 156 3.51 15.81 -10.68
N ASN A 157 3.26 17.13 -10.63
CA ASN A 157 4.20 18.13 -11.13
C ASN A 157 5.33 18.46 -10.14
N ILE A 158 5.20 18.05 -8.88
CA ILE A 158 6.13 18.38 -7.79
C ILE A 158 6.77 17.11 -7.21
N THR A 159 5.99 16.04 -7.06
CA THR A 159 6.45 14.77 -6.48
C THR A 159 6.38 13.66 -7.51
N SER A 160 7.43 12.84 -7.60
CA SER A 160 7.43 11.60 -8.37
C SER A 160 7.15 10.39 -7.45
N ARG A 161 6.71 9.28 -8.05
CA ARG A 161 6.50 8.01 -7.32
C ARG A 161 7.75 7.51 -6.60
N ASP A 162 8.91 7.72 -7.19
CA ASP A 162 10.19 7.23 -6.65
C ASP A 162 10.56 7.98 -5.37
N LEU A 163 10.25 9.29 -5.30
CA LEU A 163 10.42 10.10 -4.08
C LEU A 163 9.48 9.64 -2.96
N LEU A 164 8.28 9.15 -3.28
CA LEU A 164 7.36 8.59 -2.29
C LEU A 164 7.87 7.25 -1.75
N ILE A 165 8.42 6.39 -2.61
CA ILE A 165 9.04 5.12 -2.23
C ILE A 165 10.28 5.39 -1.36
N GLU A 166 11.16 6.28 -1.79
CA GLU A 166 12.35 6.71 -1.06
C GLU A 166 11.98 7.26 0.32
N ALA A 167 10.93 8.08 0.44
CA ALA A 167 10.46 8.57 1.73
C ALA A 167 9.97 7.46 2.67
N ILE A 168 9.41 6.36 2.13
CA ILE A 168 9.00 5.19 2.92
C ILE A 168 10.23 4.34 3.31
N GLU A 169 11.20 4.21 2.42
CA GLU A 169 12.47 3.52 2.67
C GLU A 169 13.33 4.26 3.70
N ASP A 170 13.37 5.58 3.65
CA ASP A 170 13.97 6.47 4.65
C ASP A 170 13.27 6.35 6.01
N ALA A 171 11.94 6.12 6.00
CA ALA A 171 11.19 5.78 7.20
C ALA A 171 11.52 4.36 7.72
N GLY A 172 12.26 3.54 6.96
CA GLY A 172 12.74 2.22 7.33
C GLY A 172 11.80 1.07 6.97
N PHE A 173 10.95 1.27 5.97
CA PHE A 173 9.99 0.27 5.48
C PHE A 173 10.22 0.01 4.00
N GLY A 174 10.03 -1.23 3.55
CA GLY A 174 10.01 -1.49 2.10
C GLY A 174 8.69 -1.01 1.51
N ALA A 175 8.71 -0.41 0.32
CA ALA A 175 7.49 -0.04 -0.40
C ALA A 175 7.49 -0.63 -1.81
N ASP A 176 6.36 -1.24 -2.20
CA ASP A 176 6.12 -1.66 -3.57
C ASP A 176 4.96 -0.83 -4.15
N LEU A 177 5.08 -0.43 -5.40
CA LEU A 177 4.00 0.26 -6.10
C LEU A 177 2.85 -0.71 -6.39
N ILE A 178 1.64 -0.39 -5.96
CA ILE A 178 0.43 -1.12 -6.36
C ILE A 178 -0.20 -0.44 -7.56
N SER A 179 -0.30 0.89 -7.52
CA SER A 179 -1.14 1.67 -8.42
C SER A 179 -0.67 3.13 -8.46
N TYR A 180 -0.71 3.75 -9.65
CA TYR A 180 -0.26 5.13 -9.88
C TYR A 180 -1.25 5.87 -10.80
N GLY A 181 -1.88 6.91 -10.27
CA GLY A 181 -2.89 7.71 -10.96
C GLY A 181 -4.33 7.25 -10.67
N ASP A 182 -5.29 7.89 -11.32
CA ASP A 182 -6.66 7.38 -11.40
C ASP A 182 -6.65 6.12 -12.28
N ASP A 183 -6.36 4.96 -11.67
CA ASP A 183 -6.37 3.62 -12.29
C ASP A 183 -7.78 3.17 -12.73
N VAL A 184 -8.73 4.10 -12.84
CA VAL A 184 -10.10 3.80 -13.24
C VAL A 184 -10.11 3.20 -14.65
N ASN A 185 -9.16 3.58 -15.52
CA ASN A 185 -9.13 3.14 -16.93
C ASN A 185 -7.80 2.51 -17.39
N LYS A 186 -7.07 1.83 -16.50
CA LYS A 186 -5.88 1.05 -16.88
C LYS A 186 -6.19 -0.43 -16.99
N MET A 187 -5.62 -1.08 -18.00
CA MET A 187 -5.76 -2.51 -18.23
C MET A 187 -4.40 -3.16 -18.37
N HIS A 188 -4.18 -4.21 -17.59
CA HIS A 188 -2.98 -5.03 -17.68
C HIS A 188 -3.25 -6.23 -18.59
N LEU A 189 -2.38 -6.42 -19.57
CA LEU A 189 -2.42 -7.49 -20.55
C LEU A 189 -1.16 -8.33 -20.39
N LYS A 190 -1.34 -9.65 -20.29
CA LYS A 190 -0.23 -10.60 -20.42
C LYS A 190 -0.12 -11.03 -21.87
N LEU A 191 1.07 -10.87 -22.43
CA LEU A 191 1.37 -11.21 -23.80
C LEU A 191 2.13 -12.54 -23.86
N GLU A 192 1.65 -13.45 -24.69
CA GLU A 192 2.31 -14.70 -25.01
C GLU A 192 2.79 -14.66 -26.47
N GLY A 193 3.98 -15.23 -26.73
CA GLY A 193 4.60 -15.22 -28.06
C GLY A 193 5.57 -14.05 -28.31
N VAL A 194 5.65 -13.07 -27.40
CA VAL A 194 6.61 -11.95 -27.48
C VAL A 194 7.97 -12.42 -27.00
N SER A 195 8.91 -12.58 -27.93
CA SER A 195 10.24 -13.16 -27.64
C SER A 195 11.38 -12.19 -27.97
N SER A 196 11.11 -11.15 -28.75
CA SER A 196 12.11 -10.19 -29.22
C SER A 196 11.75 -8.73 -28.86
N PRO A 197 12.75 -7.87 -28.67
CA PRO A 197 12.52 -6.44 -28.43
C PRO A 197 11.89 -5.73 -29.65
N GLU A 198 12.00 -6.29 -30.84
CA GLU A 198 11.32 -5.79 -32.04
C GLU A 198 9.80 -6.03 -31.96
N ASP A 199 9.39 -7.21 -31.49
CA ASP A 199 7.97 -7.53 -31.27
C ASP A 199 7.34 -6.57 -30.23
N THR A 200 8.09 -6.19 -29.18
CA THR A 200 7.59 -5.22 -28.17
C THR A 200 7.37 -3.84 -28.76
N LYS A 201 8.28 -3.37 -29.63
CA LYS A 201 8.16 -2.06 -30.29
C LYS A 201 7.02 -2.04 -31.31
N LEU A 202 6.83 -3.15 -32.03
CA LEU A 202 5.74 -3.31 -32.97
C LEU A 202 4.40 -3.22 -32.24
N ILE A 203 4.21 -4.02 -31.18
CA ILE A 203 2.98 -4.00 -30.39
C ILE A 203 2.77 -2.62 -29.73
N GLN A 204 3.83 -1.98 -29.22
CA GLN A 204 3.74 -0.64 -28.66
C GLN A 204 3.22 0.37 -29.70
N SER A 205 3.79 0.38 -30.91
CA SER A 205 3.36 1.30 -31.96
C SER A 205 1.92 1.06 -32.41
N VAL A 206 1.49 -0.21 -32.46
CA VAL A 206 0.11 -0.58 -32.81
C VAL A 206 -0.85 -0.07 -31.74
N LEU A 207 -0.55 -0.26 -30.46
CA LEU A 207 -1.40 0.17 -29.36
C LEU A 207 -1.48 1.70 -29.26
N GLU A 208 -0.38 2.42 -29.45
CA GLU A 208 -0.33 3.89 -29.47
C GLU A 208 -1.13 4.48 -30.66
N THR A 209 -1.31 3.71 -31.73
CA THR A 209 -2.09 4.13 -32.91
C THR A 209 -3.60 3.92 -32.72
N VAL A 210 -4.03 3.16 -31.72
CA VAL A 210 -5.46 2.91 -31.48
C VAL A 210 -6.12 4.16 -30.91
N GLU A 211 -7.18 4.64 -31.56
CA GLU A 211 -7.99 5.75 -31.08
C GLU A 211 -8.52 5.48 -29.67
N GLY A 212 -8.26 6.41 -28.75
CA GLY A 212 -8.66 6.35 -27.34
C GLY A 212 -7.60 5.73 -26.41
N VAL A 213 -6.44 5.29 -26.90
CA VAL A 213 -5.31 4.93 -26.03
C VAL A 213 -4.53 6.19 -25.62
N ASN A 214 -4.39 6.39 -24.31
CA ASN A 214 -3.70 7.55 -23.73
C ASN A 214 -2.22 7.27 -23.45
N ASN A 215 -1.91 6.08 -22.92
CA ASN A 215 -0.55 5.70 -22.56
C ASN A 215 -0.37 4.17 -22.61
N VAL A 216 0.82 3.72 -22.99
CA VAL A 216 1.20 2.30 -23.03
C VAL A 216 2.50 2.13 -22.25
N GLU A 217 2.42 1.46 -21.10
CA GLU A 217 3.56 1.17 -20.23
C GLU A 217 3.91 -0.32 -20.32
N TRP A 218 5.18 -0.61 -20.58
CA TRP A 218 5.69 -1.99 -20.60
C TRP A 218 6.38 -2.32 -19.29
N ASP A 219 6.09 -3.49 -18.73
CA ASP A 219 6.85 -3.97 -17.58
C ASP A 219 8.26 -4.41 -18.00
N THR A 220 9.21 -4.23 -17.09
CA THR A 220 10.63 -4.59 -17.21
C THR A 220 10.89 -6.05 -17.60
N SER A 221 9.94 -6.95 -17.38
CA SER A 221 10.02 -8.36 -17.79
C SER A 221 9.56 -8.64 -19.24
N GLY A 222 8.97 -7.66 -19.93
CA GLY A 222 8.49 -7.77 -21.31
C GLY A 222 7.24 -8.65 -21.52
N GLN A 223 6.70 -9.25 -20.45
CA GLN A 223 5.57 -10.18 -20.52
C GLN A 223 4.22 -9.53 -20.23
N THR A 224 4.21 -8.33 -19.65
CA THR A 224 2.99 -7.60 -19.34
C THR A 224 3.05 -6.17 -19.88
N VAL A 225 1.92 -5.72 -20.44
CA VAL A 225 1.72 -4.36 -20.93
C VAL A 225 0.52 -3.75 -20.21
N THR A 226 0.69 -2.53 -19.73
CA THR A 226 -0.34 -1.74 -19.07
C THR A 226 -0.79 -0.65 -20.04
N VAL A 227 -2.06 -0.69 -20.43
CA VAL A 227 -2.65 0.25 -21.38
C VAL A 227 -3.64 1.14 -20.64
N ALA A 228 -3.43 2.45 -20.65
CA ALA A 228 -4.40 3.44 -20.22
C ALA A 228 -5.23 3.87 -21.43
N TYR A 229 -6.55 3.73 -21.36
CA TYR A 229 -7.44 4.03 -22.48
C TYR A 229 -8.69 4.78 -22.03
N ASP A 230 -9.43 5.36 -22.98
CA ASP A 230 -10.74 5.94 -22.77
C ASP A 230 -11.82 4.88 -23.00
N PRO A 231 -12.61 4.50 -21.98
CA PRO A 231 -13.64 3.46 -22.09
C PRO A 231 -14.81 3.84 -23.00
N ASP A 232 -14.96 5.11 -23.38
CA ASP A 232 -16.00 5.55 -24.34
C ASP A 232 -15.65 5.27 -25.80
N VAL A 233 -14.35 5.19 -26.11
CA VAL A 233 -13.84 5.04 -27.49
C VAL A 233 -13.23 3.66 -27.72
N THR A 234 -12.47 3.15 -26.76
CA THR A 234 -11.73 1.88 -26.86
C THR A 234 -12.17 0.92 -25.76
N GLY A 235 -11.96 -0.37 -25.97
CA GLY A 235 -12.09 -1.32 -24.88
C GLY A 235 -11.24 -2.58 -25.03
N PRO A 236 -11.31 -3.50 -24.04
CA PRO A 236 -10.40 -4.63 -23.92
C PRO A 236 -10.32 -5.54 -25.15
N ARG A 237 -11.48 -5.92 -25.71
CA ARG A 237 -11.55 -6.78 -26.90
C ARG A 237 -10.88 -6.17 -28.12
N LEU A 238 -11.07 -4.86 -28.34
CA LEU A 238 -10.49 -4.17 -29.50
C LEU A 238 -8.97 -4.16 -29.39
N LEU A 239 -8.43 -3.89 -28.19
CA LEU A 239 -7.00 -3.93 -27.93
C LEU A 239 -6.42 -5.33 -28.14
N ILE A 240 -7.06 -6.37 -27.58
CA ILE A 240 -6.64 -7.77 -27.77
C ILE A 240 -6.66 -8.16 -29.24
N GLN A 241 -7.72 -7.80 -29.95
CA GLN A 241 -7.86 -8.08 -31.38
C GLN A 241 -6.77 -7.36 -32.19
N ARG A 242 -6.47 -6.09 -31.90
CA ARG A 242 -5.41 -5.35 -32.59
C ARG A 242 -4.02 -5.95 -32.36
N ILE A 243 -3.77 -6.49 -31.17
CA ILE A 243 -2.51 -7.19 -30.87
C ILE A 243 -2.43 -8.50 -31.65
N GLN A 244 -3.54 -9.24 -31.75
CA GLN A 244 -3.60 -10.49 -32.52
C GLN A 244 -3.43 -10.22 -34.03
N ASP A 245 -4.06 -9.17 -34.56
CA ASP A 245 -3.98 -8.76 -35.97
C ASP A 245 -2.58 -8.25 -36.35
N ALA A 246 -1.81 -7.75 -35.39
CA ALA A 246 -0.44 -7.31 -35.59
C ALA A 246 0.57 -8.46 -35.80
N ALA A 247 0.14 -9.71 -35.60
CA ALA A 247 1.00 -10.87 -35.74
C ALA A 247 1.09 -11.33 -37.21
N GLU A 248 2.28 -11.31 -37.80
CA GLU A 248 2.52 -11.92 -39.12
C GLU A 248 2.84 -13.42 -38.97
N PRO A 249 2.18 -14.31 -39.75
CA PRO A 249 2.45 -15.75 -39.68
C PRO A 249 3.92 -16.04 -40.05
N PRO A 250 4.66 -16.85 -39.27
CA PRO A 250 4.18 -17.92 -38.37
C PRO A 250 4.05 -17.53 -36.88
N LYS A 251 4.27 -16.26 -36.50
CA LYS A 251 4.13 -15.82 -35.11
C LYS A 251 2.67 -15.50 -34.82
N CYS A 252 2.18 -15.94 -33.67
CA CYS A 252 0.89 -15.54 -33.13
C CYS A 252 1.12 -14.86 -31.79
N PHE A 253 0.66 -13.62 -31.64
CA PHE A 253 0.61 -12.97 -30.34
C PHE A 253 -0.72 -13.29 -29.69
N ASN A 254 -0.69 -13.82 -28.47
CA ASN A 254 -1.90 -13.99 -27.68
C ASN A 254 -1.88 -13.01 -26.51
N ALA A 255 -2.93 -12.20 -26.40
CA ALA A 255 -3.10 -11.25 -25.32
C ALA A 255 -4.25 -11.71 -24.43
N SER A 256 -3.97 -11.90 -23.16
CA SER A 256 -4.97 -12.22 -22.14
C SER A 256 -5.01 -11.13 -21.08
N LEU A 257 -6.19 -10.86 -20.53
CA LEU A 257 -6.32 -9.98 -19.38
C LEU A 257 -5.51 -10.56 -18.22
N TYR A 258 -4.53 -9.79 -17.77
CA TYR A 258 -3.74 -10.12 -16.60
C TYR A 258 -4.34 -9.36 -15.43
N SER A 259 -5.15 -10.03 -14.62
CA SER A 259 -5.32 -9.55 -13.26
C SER A 259 -4.02 -9.87 -12.53
N PRO A 260 -3.25 -8.89 -12.03
CA PRO A 260 -2.14 -9.21 -11.14
C PRO A 260 -2.73 -10.07 -10.02
N PRO A 261 -2.15 -11.27 -9.76
CA PRO A 261 -2.66 -12.12 -8.70
C PRO A 261 -2.76 -11.27 -7.44
N LYS A 262 -3.86 -11.40 -6.69
CA LYS A 262 -3.95 -10.87 -5.33
C LYS A 262 -2.88 -11.59 -4.48
N GLN A 263 -1.60 -11.23 -4.64
CA GLN A 263 -0.45 -11.66 -3.83
C GLN A 263 -0.77 -11.57 -2.33
N ARG A 264 -1.67 -10.64 -2.02
CA ARG A 264 -2.32 -10.40 -0.75
C ARG A 264 -2.89 -11.63 -0.02
N GLU A 265 -3.37 -12.67 -0.71
CA GLU A 265 -3.89 -13.87 -0.01
C GLU A 265 -2.77 -14.87 0.34
N VAL A 266 -1.89 -15.16 -0.62
CA VAL A 266 -0.79 -16.12 -0.42
C VAL A 266 0.25 -15.58 0.58
N GLU A 267 0.61 -14.30 0.48
CA GLU A 267 1.53 -13.64 1.41
C GLU A 267 0.95 -13.59 2.83
N ARG A 268 -0.35 -13.29 2.96
CA ARG A 268 -1.05 -13.26 4.27
C ARG A 268 -1.11 -14.64 4.91
N HIS A 269 -1.38 -15.69 4.14
CA HIS A 269 -1.33 -17.06 4.65
C HIS A 269 0.08 -17.42 5.15
N HIS A 270 1.12 -17.00 4.43
CA HIS A 270 2.50 -17.20 4.87
C HIS A 270 2.81 -16.43 6.16
N GLU A 271 2.32 -15.21 6.29
CA GLU A 271 2.51 -14.38 7.49
C GLU A 271 1.83 -15.02 8.72
N ILE A 272 0.58 -15.46 8.59
CA ILE A 272 -0.15 -16.18 9.65
C ILE A 272 0.62 -17.43 10.09
N MET A 273 1.14 -18.20 9.12
CA MET A 273 1.93 -19.40 9.40
C MET A 273 3.24 -19.07 10.11
N SER A 274 3.90 -17.96 9.75
CA SER A 274 5.12 -17.50 10.40
C SER A 274 4.89 -17.15 11.87
N TYR A 275 3.85 -16.36 12.18
CA TYR A 275 3.50 -16.03 13.57
C TYR A 275 3.09 -17.26 14.37
N ARG A 276 2.30 -18.16 13.76
CA ARG A 276 1.92 -19.43 14.39
C ARG A 276 3.15 -20.26 14.74
N ASN A 277 4.07 -20.42 13.80
CA ASN A 277 5.28 -21.21 14.02
C ASN A 277 6.19 -20.55 15.07
N GLN A 278 6.39 -19.23 15.04
CA GLN A 278 7.15 -18.51 16.06
C GLN A 278 6.54 -18.69 17.45
N PHE A 279 5.22 -18.58 17.58
CA PHE A 279 4.51 -18.84 18.84
C PHE A 279 4.66 -20.29 19.32
N LEU A 280 4.51 -21.27 18.42
CA LEU A 280 4.69 -22.69 18.76
C LEU A 280 6.13 -22.99 19.21
N TRP A 281 7.13 -22.45 18.53
CA TRP A 281 8.54 -22.55 18.95
C TRP A 281 8.79 -21.86 20.30
N SER A 282 8.16 -20.70 20.55
CA SER A 282 8.23 -20.02 21.85
C SER A 282 7.63 -20.87 22.96
N CYS A 283 6.44 -21.43 22.72
CA CYS A 283 5.71 -22.29 23.65
C CYS A 283 6.52 -23.56 23.99
N LEU A 284 7.19 -24.16 22.98
CA LEU A 284 8.03 -25.34 23.15
C LEU A 284 9.13 -25.14 24.20
N PHE A 285 9.67 -23.93 24.33
CA PHE A 285 10.72 -23.63 25.31
C PHE A 285 10.18 -22.93 26.58
N SER A 286 9.17 -22.06 26.48
CA SER A 286 8.62 -21.33 27.62
C SER A 286 7.80 -22.22 28.57
N VAL A 287 7.06 -23.20 28.04
CA VAL A 287 6.28 -24.12 28.88
C VAL A 287 7.19 -24.98 29.76
N PRO A 288 8.28 -25.59 29.26
CA PRO A 288 9.27 -26.23 30.13
C PRO A 288 9.87 -25.29 31.18
N VAL A 289 10.23 -24.05 30.82
CA VAL A 289 10.75 -23.07 31.79
C VAL A 289 9.76 -22.83 32.93
N PHE A 290 8.47 -22.66 32.61
CA PHE A 290 7.40 -22.54 33.60
C PHE A 290 7.27 -23.78 34.48
N LEU A 291 7.27 -24.96 33.86
CA LEU A 291 7.16 -26.22 34.59
C LEU A 291 8.33 -26.41 35.56
N PHE A 292 9.55 -26.06 35.15
CA PHE A 292 10.74 -26.11 36.02
C PHE A 292 10.73 -25.04 37.12
N ALA A 293 10.16 -23.87 36.87
CA ALA A 293 10.15 -22.77 37.82
C ALA A 293 9.05 -22.91 38.89
N MET A 294 7.83 -23.31 38.50
CA MET A 294 6.66 -23.27 39.39
C MET A 294 6.10 -24.66 39.73
N VAL A 295 6.01 -25.57 38.76
CA VAL A 295 5.24 -26.82 38.91
C VAL A 295 6.07 -27.96 39.54
N LEU A 296 7.28 -28.19 39.04
CA LEU A 296 8.16 -29.25 39.53
C LEU A 296 8.63 -29.07 40.97
N PRO A 297 8.94 -27.85 41.45
CA PRO A 297 9.25 -27.62 42.87
C PRO A 297 8.09 -27.96 43.83
N MET A 298 6.84 -28.01 43.33
CA MET A 298 5.64 -28.29 44.13
C MET A 298 5.27 -29.79 44.18
N LEU A 299 5.91 -30.65 43.36
CA LEU A 299 5.62 -32.08 43.26
C LEU A 299 6.75 -32.94 43.86
N PRO A 300 6.65 -33.39 45.14
CA PRO A 300 7.56 -34.39 45.70
C PRO A 300 7.18 -35.77 45.15
N PRO A 301 7.96 -36.42 44.24
CA PRO A 301 9.38 -36.78 44.36
C PRO A 301 10.27 -36.42 43.13
N SER A 302 9.72 -35.70 42.15
CA SER A 302 10.41 -35.38 40.87
C SER A 302 11.26 -34.10 40.93
N GLY A 303 11.03 -33.25 41.94
CA GLY A 303 11.74 -31.99 42.13
C GLY A 303 13.16 -32.12 42.68
N ASP A 304 13.53 -33.25 43.31
CA ASP A 304 14.79 -33.40 44.05
C ASP A 304 16.03 -33.29 43.16
N TRP A 305 15.95 -33.74 41.90
CA TRP A 305 17.05 -33.58 40.92
C TRP A 305 17.26 -32.12 40.52
N LEU A 306 16.20 -31.31 40.52
CA LEU A 306 16.27 -29.90 40.14
C LEU A 306 17.09 -29.08 41.16
N PHE A 307 17.06 -29.51 42.42
CA PHE A 307 17.81 -28.93 43.54
C PHE A 307 19.22 -29.49 43.69
N TYR A 308 19.65 -30.41 42.82
CA TYR A 308 21.02 -30.93 42.85
C TYR A 308 22.01 -29.80 42.61
N LYS A 309 22.95 -29.61 43.55
CA LYS A 309 23.96 -28.56 43.50
C LYS A 309 25.12 -29.05 42.64
N ILE A 310 25.38 -28.38 41.51
CA ILE A 310 26.47 -28.74 40.59
C ILE A 310 27.79 -28.16 41.12
N TYR A 311 27.80 -26.85 41.35
CA TYR A 311 28.95 -26.10 41.85
C TYR A 311 28.46 -24.99 42.77
N ASN A 312 29.00 -24.93 43.98
CA ASN A 312 28.60 -23.97 45.01
C ASN A 312 27.07 -24.00 45.29
N ASN A 313 26.37 -22.88 45.15
CA ASN A 313 24.90 -22.79 45.27
C ASN A 313 24.16 -22.81 43.93
N MET A 314 24.82 -23.16 42.82
CA MET A 314 24.17 -23.27 41.52
C MET A 314 23.42 -24.60 41.40
N THR A 315 22.09 -24.51 41.29
CA THR A 315 21.21 -25.67 41.10
C THR A 315 21.09 -26.04 39.62
N VAL A 316 20.87 -27.33 39.33
CA VAL A 316 20.55 -27.81 37.97
C VAL A 316 19.36 -27.05 37.38
N GLY A 317 18.35 -26.74 38.21
CA GLY A 317 17.18 -25.96 37.79
C GLY A 317 17.50 -24.56 37.27
N MET A 318 18.46 -23.86 37.87
CA MET A 318 18.89 -22.54 37.38
C MET A 318 19.57 -22.63 36.01
N LEU A 319 20.45 -23.62 35.82
CA LEU A 319 21.14 -23.84 34.55
C LEU A 319 20.15 -24.20 33.43
N LEU A 320 19.22 -25.10 33.71
CA LEU A 320 18.24 -25.57 32.74
C LEU A 320 17.29 -24.44 32.31
N ARG A 321 16.83 -23.62 33.26
CA ARG A 321 16.01 -22.42 32.97
C ARG A 321 16.77 -21.39 32.14
N TRP A 322 18.05 -21.14 32.44
CA TRP A 322 18.88 -20.25 31.63
C TRP A 322 19.08 -20.76 30.20
N LEU A 323 19.36 -22.05 30.04
CA LEU A 323 19.56 -22.68 28.73
C LEU A 323 18.29 -22.64 27.88
N LEU A 324 17.12 -22.91 28.46
CA LEU A 324 15.84 -22.91 27.75
C LEU A 324 15.30 -21.49 27.49
N CYS A 325 15.58 -20.54 28.38
CA CYS A 325 15.15 -19.15 28.20
C CYS A 325 15.96 -18.40 27.13
N SER A 326 17.23 -18.75 26.93
CA SER A 326 18.12 -18.02 26.02
C SER A 326 17.70 -18.07 24.54
N PRO A 327 17.27 -19.22 23.97
CA PRO A 327 16.67 -19.28 22.64
C PRO A 327 15.39 -18.44 22.50
N VAL A 328 14.52 -18.45 23.51
CA VAL A 328 13.30 -17.63 23.50
C VAL A 328 13.64 -16.16 23.47
N GLN A 329 14.60 -15.73 24.29
CA GLN A 329 14.99 -14.33 24.39
C GLN A 329 15.68 -13.83 23.11
N PHE A 330 16.71 -14.53 22.62
CA PHE A 330 17.57 -13.99 21.56
C PHE A 330 17.23 -14.46 20.14
N ILE A 331 16.66 -15.66 19.97
CA ILE A 331 16.31 -16.17 18.62
C ILE A 331 14.89 -15.74 18.27
N ILE A 332 13.92 -16.09 19.12
CA ILE A 332 12.52 -15.78 18.89
C ILE A 332 12.24 -14.30 19.17
N GLY A 333 12.79 -13.79 20.27
CA GLY A 333 12.66 -12.38 20.64
C GLY A 333 13.42 -11.42 19.73
N TRP A 334 14.31 -11.89 18.85
CA TRP A 334 15.14 -11.06 17.95
C TRP A 334 14.35 -9.97 17.23
N ARG A 335 13.13 -10.32 16.78
CA ARG A 335 12.26 -9.38 16.06
C ARG A 335 11.90 -8.15 16.90
N PHE A 336 11.67 -8.30 18.20
CA PHE A 336 11.38 -7.17 19.09
C PHE A 336 12.61 -6.27 19.28
N TYR A 337 13.83 -6.83 19.28
CA TYR A 337 15.05 -6.03 19.32
C TYR A 337 15.24 -5.21 18.05
N VAL A 338 15.01 -5.81 16.89
CA VAL A 338 15.06 -5.10 15.61
C VAL A 338 14.02 -3.99 15.60
N GLY A 339 12.78 -4.27 16.01
CA GLY A 339 11.72 -3.25 16.12
C GLY A 339 12.07 -2.12 17.07
N ALA A 340 12.58 -2.45 18.26
CA ALA A 340 13.01 -1.49 19.27
C ALA A 340 14.17 -0.60 18.79
N TYR A 341 15.16 -1.19 18.13
CA TYR A 341 16.32 -0.47 17.59
C TYR A 341 15.89 0.57 16.55
N HIS A 342 15.04 0.18 15.61
CA HIS A 342 14.52 1.12 14.61
C HIS A 342 13.65 2.21 15.23
N ALA A 343 12.83 1.90 16.24
CA ALA A 343 12.02 2.90 16.96
C ALA A 343 12.91 3.93 17.68
N LEU A 344 13.90 3.47 18.44
CA LEU A 344 14.86 4.31 19.16
C LEU A 344 15.68 5.20 18.23
N LYS A 345 16.16 4.66 17.09
CA LYS A 345 16.89 5.43 16.08
C LYS A 345 16.07 6.60 15.53
N ARG A 346 14.74 6.45 15.47
CA ARG A 346 13.80 7.46 14.98
C ARG A 346 13.30 8.41 16.09
N GLY A 347 13.80 8.31 17.32
CA GLY A 347 13.47 9.20 18.42
C GLY A 347 12.06 9.03 19.01
N TYR A 348 11.42 7.87 18.82
CA TYR A 348 10.13 7.53 19.42
C TYR A 348 10.16 6.18 20.12
N SER A 349 9.24 5.96 21.07
CA SER A 349 9.09 4.68 21.78
C SER A 349 7.83 3.96 21.30
N ASN A 350 7.95 2.68 20.97
CA ASN A 350 6.83 1.79 20.63
C ASN A 350 6.69 0.67 21.68
N MET A 351 5.69 -0.21 21.48
CA MET A 351 5.50 -1.41 22.32
C MET A 351 6.77 -2.30 22.33
N ASP A 352 7.45 -2.46 21.18
CA ASP A 352 8.65 -3.30 21.09
C ASP A 352 9.80 -2.78 21.97
N VAL A 353 9.99 -1.46 22.11
CA VAL A 353 10.98 -0.87 23.01
C VAL A 353 10.70 -1.23 24.46
N LEU A 354 9.43 -1.13 24.88
CA LEU A 354 9.02 -1.48 26.24
C LEU A 354 9.26 -2.97 26.52
N VAL A 355 8.88 -3.83 25.57
CA VAL A 355 9.06 -5.28 25.66
C VAL A 355 10.53 -5.67 25.69
N ALA A 356 11.35 -5.11 24.79
CA ALA A 356 12.78 -5.36 24.74
C ALA A 356 13.46 -4.91 26.04
N LEU A 357 13.09 -3.75 26.59
CA LEU A 357 13.67 -3.25 27.83
C LEU A 357 13.29 -4.12 29.04
N GLY A 358 12.00 -4.47 29.17
CA GLY A 358 11.50 -5.29 30.28
C GLY A 358 12.08 -6.71 30.28
N THR A 359 12.06 -7.38 29.14
CA THR A 359 12.57 -8.75 29.02
C THR A 359 14.10 -8.82 29.18
N ASN A 360 14.86 -7.86 28.62
CA ASN A 360 16.30 -7.77 28.88
C ASN A 360 16.62 -7.53 30.35
N ALA A 361 15.90 -6.63 31.01
CA ALA A 361 16.11 -6.36 32.43
C ALA A 361 15.91 -7.62 33.28
N ALA A 362 14.84 -8.38 33.02
CA ALA A 362 14.58 -9.66 33.68
C ALA A 362 15.67 -10.72 33.36
N TYR A 363 16.07 -10.84 32.10
CA TYR A 363 17.07 -11.81 31.66
C TYR A 363 18.45 -11.52 32.26
N PHE A 364 18.97 -10.29 32.12
CA PHE A 364 20.29 -9.93 32.64
C PHE A 364 20.35 -9.95 34.18
N TYR A 365 19.26 -9.58 34.85
CA TYR A 365 19.14 -9.76 36.30
C TYR A 365 19.28 -11.23 36.70
N SER A 366 18.63 -12.13 35.96
CA SER A 366 18.67 -13.56 36.23
C SER A 366 20.05 -14.17 35.93
N VAL A 367 20.73 -13.71 34.88
CA VAL A 367 22.13 -14.07 34.60
C VAL A 367 23.05 -13.58 35.72
N TYR A 368 22.85 -12.36 36.23
CA TYR A 368 23.62 -11.84 37.37
C TYR A 368 23.45 -12.71 38.62
N ILE A 369 22.25 -13.22 38.90
CA ILE A 369 22.03 -14.15 40.01
C ILE A 369 22.80 -15.45 39.80
N ILE A 370 22.81 -16.01 38.58
CA ILE A 370 23.60 -17.21 38.28
C ILE A 370 25.09 -16.96 38.52
N VAL A 371 25.63 -15.86 38.01
CA VAL A 371 27.06 -15.51 38.19
C VAL A 371 27.40 -15.32 39.67
N LYS A 372 26.50 -14.69 40.44
CA LYS A 372 26.68 -14.50 41.88
C LYS A 372 26.55 -15.80 42.67
N ALA A 373 25.63 -16.68 42.30
CA ALA A 373 25.49 -18.02 42.88
C ALA A 373 26.70 -18.91 42.58
N LEU A 374 27.40 -18.68 41.47
CA LEU A 374 28.66 -19.33 41.15
C LEU A 374 29.81 -18.83 42.04
N THR A 375 29.86 -17.52 42.32
CA THR A 375 31.00 -16.85 42.99
C THR A 375 30.87 -16.78 44.51
N SER A 376 29.67 -16.93 45.09
CA SER A 376 29.41 -16.72 46.52
C SER A 376 28.64 -17.87 47.18
N ASP A 377 29.20 -18.43 48.24
CA ASP A 377 28.71 -19.65 48.91
C ASP A 377 27.46 -19.45 49.79
N THR A 378 27.01 -18.21 49.97
CA THR A 378 25.91 -17.85 50.89
C THR A 378 24.78 -17.08 50.24
N PHE A 379 24.83 -16.83 48.92
CA PHE A 379 23.80 -16.05 48.25
C PHE A 379 22.67 -16.94 47.72
N GLU A 380 21.47 -16.77 48.29
CA GLU A 380 20.22 -17.28 47.73
C GLU A 380 19.47 -16.13 47.04
N GLY A 381 19.23 -16.27 45.73
CA GLY A 381 18.50 -15.29 44.94
C GLY A 381 17.50 -15.98 44.02
N GLN A 382 16.33 -15.36 43.83
CA GLN A 382 15.30 -15.85 42.92
C GLN A 382 15.52 -15.29 41.52
N ASP A 383 15.68 -16.19 40.56
CA ASP A 383 15.78 -15.86 39.14
C ASP A 383 14.40 -15.56 38.53
N LEU A 384 14.39 -14.75 37.47
CA LEU A 384 13.19 -14.26 36.78
C LEU A 384 13.15 -14.72 35.31
N PHE A 385 13.85 -15.81 34.95
CA PHE A 385 13.88 -16.33 33.56
C PHE A 385 12.48 -16.69 33.05
N GLU A 386 11.60 -17.17 33.93
CA GLU A 386 10.20 -17.45 33.61
C GLU A 386 9.48 -16.21 33.06
N THR A 387 9.57 -15.07 33.77
CA THR A 387 8.88 -13.83 33.39
C THR A 387 9.30 -13.35 32.00
N SER A 388 10.60 -13.42 31.67
CA SER A 388 11.12 -13.01 30.36
C SER A 388 10.57 -13.90 29.24
N SER A 389 10.67 -15.22 29.40
CA SER A 389 10.23 -16.18 28.38
C SER A 389 8.71 -16.19 28.18
N MET A 390 7.94 -16.05 29.26
CA MET A 390 6.48 -16.00 29.19
C MET A 390 5.97 -14.74 28.53
N LEU A 391 6.53 -13.57 28.88
CA LEU A 391 6.11 -12.31 28.28
C LEU A 391 6.29 -12.35 26.76
N VAL A 392 7.44 -12.83 26.27
CA VAL A 392 7.69 -13.01 24.83
C VAL A 392 6.65 -13.95 24.21
N SER A 393 6.36 -15.09 24.84
CA SER A 393 5.34 -16.03 24.36
C SER A 393 3.92 -15.43 24.31
N PHE A 394 3.49 -14.70 25.34
CA PHE A 394 2.16 -14.08 25.39
C PHE A 394 1.99 -12.95 24.38
N ILE A 395 3.03 -12.13 24.19
CA ILE A 395 3.00 -11.06 23.18
C ILE A 395 2.93 -11.66 21.77
N LEU A 396 3.65 -12.76 21.51
CA LEU A 396 3.56 -13.48 20.23
C LEU A 396 2.18 -14.09 20.01
N LEU A 397 1.55 -14.63 21.06
CA LEU A 397 0.16 -15.09 20.99
C LEU A 397 -0.78 -13.93 20.64
N GLY A 398 -0.64 -12.79 21.32
CA GLY A 398 -1.42 -11.59 21.03
C GLY A 398 -1.27 -11.13 19.57
N LYS A 399 -0.04 -11.09 19.05
CA LYS A 399 0.24 -10.76 17.65
C LYS A 399 -0.33 -11.79 16.67
N TYR A 400 -0.26 -13.08 17.00
CA TYR A 400 -0.91 -14.13 16.20
C TYR A 400 -2.42 -13.94 16.14
N LEU A 401 -3.08 -13.72 17.28
CA LEU A 401 -4.52 -13.45 17.34
C LEU A 401 -4.90 -12.15 16.60
N GLU A 402 -4.06 -11.11 16.67
CA GLU A 402 -4.25 -9.86 15.95
C GLU A 402 -4.28 -10.09 14.42
N VAL A 403 -3.30 -10.80 13.87
CA VAL A 403 -3.23 -11.08 12.42
C VAL A 403 -4.39 -11.96 11.97
N VAL A 404 -4.75 -12.99 12.76
CA VAL A 404 -5.90 -13.85 12.47
C VAL A 404 -7.21 -13.07 12.48
N ALA A 405 -7.39 -12.14 13.43
CA ALA A 405 -8.58 -11.29 13.50
C ALA A 405 -8.67 -10.33 12.30
N LYS A 406 -7.54 -9.71 11.89
CA LYS A 406 -7.48 -8.85 10.69
C LYS A 406 -7.83 -9.63 9.42
N GLY A 407 -7.34 -10.87 9.28
CA GLY A 407 -7.64 -11.73 8.12
C GLY A 407 -9.14 -11.88 7.89
N LYS A 408 -9.91 -12.20 8.94
CA LYS A 408 -11.37 -12.38 8.84
C LYS A 408 -12.13 -11.14 8.36
N THR A 409 -11.67 -9.94 8.71
CA THR A 409 -12.32 -8.69 8.27
C THR A 409 -12.10 -8.40 6.79
N SER A 410 -10.97 -8.84 6.24
CA SER A 410 -10.67 -8.71 4.81
C SER A 410 -11.45 -9.70 3.96
N ASP A 411 -11.75 -10.90 4.48
CA ASP A 411 -12.56 -11.91 3.77
C ASP A 411 -14.02 -11.46 3.53
N ALA A 412 -14.52 -10.48 4.27
CA ALA A 412 -15.83 -9.90 4.01
C ALA A 412 -15.85 -9.06 2.72
N LEU A 413 -14.72 -8.45 2.35
CA LEU A 413 -14.60 -7.65 1.12
C LEU A 413 -14.52 -8.52 -0.12
N SER A 414 -13.83 -9.68 -0.06
CA SER A 414 -13.74 -10.59 -1.21
C SER A 414 -15.11 -11.13 -1.61
N LYS A 415 -15.99 -11.40 -0.63
CA LYS A 415 -17.38 -11.83 -0.87
C LYS A 415 -18.22 -10.81 -1.63
N LEU A 416 -17.93 -9.52 -1.52
CA LEU A 416 -18.62 -8.50 -2.32
C LEU A 416 -18.20 -8.57 -3.79
N THR A 417 -16.94 -8.95 -4.08
CA THR A 417 -16.46 -9.13 -5.45
C THR A 417 -17.07 -10.38 -6.11
N GLU A 418 -17.33 -11.43 -5.33
CA GLU A 418 -18.03 -12.67 -5.78
C GLU A 418 -19.50 -12.44 -6.17
N LEU A 419 -20.06 -11.26 -5.89
CA LEU A 419 -21.42 -10.94 -6.30
C LEU A 419 -21.52 -10.73 -7.82
N ALA A 420 -20.48 -10.22 -8.48
CA ALA A 420 -20.45 -10.11 -9.93
C ALA A 420 -20.16 -11.48 -10.58
N PRO A 421 -20.87 -11.85 -11.67
CA PRO A 421 -20.57 -13.07 -12.41
C PRO A 421 -19.24 -12.96 -13.18
N GLU A 422 -18.62 -14.11 -13.48
CA GLU A 422 -17.37 -14.17 -14.25
C GLU A 422 -17.60 -14.15 -15.77
N THR A 423 -18.78 -14.59 -16.22
CA THR A 423 -19.18 -14.64 -17.63
C THR A 423 -20.47 -13.84 -17.88
N ALA A 424 -20.65 -13.45 -19.13
CA ALA A 424 -21.83 -12.74 -19.63
C ALA A 424 -22.12 -13.14 -21.08
N VAL A 425 -23.40 -13.16 -21.45
CA VAL A 425 -23.84 -13.44 -22.82
C VAL A 425 -23.94 -12.14 -23.61
N LEU A 426 -22.96 -11.92 -24.50
CA LEU A 426 -22.93 -10.80 -25.42
C LEU A 426 -23.81 -11.07 -26.65
N LEU A 427 -24.58 -10.06 -27.06
CA LEU A 427 -25.38 -10.05 -28.27
C LEU A 427 -24.79 -9.10 -29.30
N THR A 428 -24.66 -9.58 -30.54
CA THR A 428 -24.42 -8.70 -31.70
C THR A 428 -25.77 -8.38 -32.34
N LEU A 429 -26.18 -7.11 -32.30
CA LEU A 429 -27.45 -6.65 -32.87
C LEU A 429 -27.25 -6.04 -34.25
N GLU A 430 -28.15 -6.34 -35.17
CA GLU A 430 -28.27 -5.66 -36.45
C GLU A 430 -28.95 -4.29 -36.27
N LYS A 431 -28.84 -3.38 -37.25
CA LYS A 431 -29.46 -2.04 -37.18
C LYS A 431 -30.98 -2.10 -36.97
N ASP A 432 -31.59 -3.22 -37.33
CA ASP A 432 -33.02 -3.49 -37.23
C ASP A 432 -33.43 -4.10 -35.88
N GLY A 433 -32.47 -4.33 -34.97
CA GLY A 433 -32.70 -4.90 -33.63
C GLY A 433 -32.81 -6.43 -33.59
N SER A 434 -32.48 -7.10 -34.69
CA SER A 434 -32.37 -8.56 -34.80
C SER A 434 -31.06 -9.07 -34.20
N VAL A 435 -31.09 -10.23 -33.54
CA VAL A 435 -29.91 -10.85 -32.93
C VAL A 435 -29.17 -11.65 -34.01
N ILE A 436 -27.92 -11.27 -34.28
CA ILE A 436 -27.04 -11.92 -35.27
C ILE A 436 -26.32 -13.11 -34.64
N SER A 437 -25.82 -12.94 -33.41
CA SER A 437 -25.09 -13.96 -32.68
C SER A 437 -25.18 -13.75 -31.17
N GLU A 438 -25.12 -14.86 -30.43
CA GLU A 438 -24.98 -14.89 -28.97
C GLU A 438 -23.64 -15.55 -28.65
N VAL A 439 -22.77 -14.87 -27.90
CA VAL A 439 -21.44 -15.38 -27.52
C VAL A 439 -21.24 -15.17 -26.02
N GLU A 440 -20.84 -16.22 -25.31
CA GLU A 440 -20.45 -16.12 -23.92
C GLU A 440 -19.02 -15.59 -23.81
N ILE A 441 -18.83 -14.50 -23.07
CA ILE A 441 -17.53 -13.85 -22.86
C ILE A 441 -17.32 -13.58 -21.36
N SER A 442 -16.08 -13.36 -20.96
CA SER A 442 -15.79 -12.94 -19.58
C SER A 442 -16.32 -11.53 -19.32
N THR A 443 -16.83 -11.27 -18.12
CA THR A 443 -17.30 -9.93 -17.70
C THR A 443 -16.21 -8.86 -17.76
N GLN A 444 -14.95 -9.25 -17.61
CA GLN A 444 -13.80 -8.34 -17.71
C GLN A 444 -13.55 -7.86 -19.15
N LEU A 445 -14.11 -8.55 -20.16
CA LEU A 445 -13.99 -8.19 -21.58
C LEU A 445 -15.16 -7.34 -22.07
N LEU A 446 -16.17 -7.08 -21.22
CA LEU A 446 -17.31 -6.24 -21.59
C LEU A 446 -16.90 -4.78 -21.79
N GLN A 447 -17.50 -4.16 -22.79
CA GLN A 447 -17.25 -2.77 -23.15
C GLN A 447 -18.51 -1.91 -22.93
N ARG A 448 -18.32 -0.59 -22.78
CA ARG A 448 -19.46 0.34 -22.81
C ARG A 448 -20.19 0.17 -24.14
N ASN A 449 -21.52 0.30 -24.10
CA ASN A 449 -22.43 0.11 -25.23
C ASN A 449 -22.62 -1.34 -25.73
N ASP A 450 -22.00 -2.34 -25.11
CA ASP A 450 -22.31 -3.75 -25.42
C ASP A 450 -23.75 -4.10 -25.06
N PHE A 451 -24.37 -4.97 -25.86
CA PHE A 451 -25.69 -5.53 -25.57
C PHE A 451 -25.54 -6.89 -24.93
N ILE A 452 -26.14 -7.06 -23.76
CA ILE A 452 -26.00 -8.25 -22.93
C ILE A 452 -27.37 -8.86 -22.74
N LYS A 453 -27.48 -10.17 -22.98
CA LYS A 453 -28.68 -10.95 -22.68
C LYS A 453 -28.57 -11.49 -21.27
N ILE A 454 -29.61 -11.28 -20.48
CA ILE A 454 -29.68 -11.77 -19.11
C ILE A 454 -30.91 -12.66 -19.01
N VAL A 455 -30.71 -13.93 -18.67
CA VAL A 455 -31.79 -14.91 -18.56
C VAL A 455 -32.39 -14.93 -17.14
N PRO A 456 -33.59 -15.52 -16.95
CA PRO A 456 -34.16 -15.68 -15.60
C PRO A 456 -33.23 -16.48 -14.68
N GLY A 457 -33.03 -16.02 -13.46
CA GLY A 457 -32.13 -16.57 -12.44
C GLY A 457 -30.66 -16.14 -12.57
N GLU A 458 -30.28 -15.41 -13.62
CA GLU A 458 -28.91 -14.97 -13.84
C GLU A 458 -28.61 -13.65 -13.13
N LYS A 459 -27.34 -13.45 -12.75
CA LYS A 459 -26.88 -12.18 -12.19
C LYS A 459 -26.60 -11.18 -13.31
N VAL A 460 -26.92 -9.91 -13.06
CA VAL A 460 -26.57 -8.82 -13.96
C VAL A 460 -25.05 -8.60 -13.91
N PRO A 461 -24.31 -8.70 -15.03
CA PRO A 461 -22.85 -8.62 -15.01
C PRO A 461 -22.30 -7.20 -14.79
N VAL A 462 -22.94 -6.19 -15.38
CA VAL A 462 -22.50 -4.79 -15.38
C VAL A 462 -23.69 -3.84 -15.32
N ASP A 463 -23.45 -2.59 -14.97
CA ASP A 463 -24.51 -1.58 -14.91
C ASP A 463 -24.96 -1.18 -16.31
N GLY A 464 -26.27 -1.08 -16.51
CA GLY A 464 -26.80 -0.81 -17.84
C GLY A 464 -28.23 -0.32 -17.87
N VAL A 465 -28.74 -0.13 -19.09
CA VAL A 465 -30.13 0.27 -19.36
C VAL A 465 -30.82 -0.83 -20.15
N VAL A 466 -32.03 -1.21 -19.74
CA VAL A 466 -32.83 -2.21 -20.44
C VAL A 466 -33.28 -1.65 -21.79
N ILE A 467 -33.02 -2.38 -22.87
CA ILE A 467 -33.42 -2.00 -24.24
C ILE A 467 -34.63 -2.82 -24.68
N LYS A 468 -34.69 -4.10 -24.30
CA LYS A 468 -35.75 -5.01 -24.69
C LYS A 468 -36.04 -6.01 -23.58
N GLY A 469 -37.29 -6.44 -23.49
CA GLY A 469 -37.77 -7.34 -22.45
C GLY A 469 -38.37 -6.59 -21.26
N GLN A 470 -39.06 -7.34 -20.41
CA GLN A 470 -39.60 -6.87 -19.15
C GLN A 470 -39.35 -7.97 -18.12
N SER A 471 -38.84 -7.59 -16.96
CA SER A 471 -38.56 -8.53 -15.87
C SER A 471 -38.70 -7.87 -14.51
N HIS A 472 -38.64 -8.67 -13.46
CA HIS A 472 -38.42 -8.21 -12.10
C HIS A 472 -36.97 -8.49 -11.73
N VAL A 473 -36.28 -7.47 -11.22
CA VAL A 473 -34.89 -7.58 -10.80
C VAL A 473 -34.84 -7.45 -9.28
N ASN A 474 -34.19 -8.42 -8.64
CA ASN A 474 -33.98 -8.45 -7.21
C ASN A 474 -32.71 -7.66 -6.88
N GLU A 475 -32.91 -6.45 -6.35
CA GLU A 475 -31.83 -5.54 -5.95
C GLU A 475 -31.50 -5.61 -4.45
N SER A 476 -32.11 -6.56 -3.70
CA SER A 476 -31.98 -6.67 -2.23
C SER A 476 -30.54 -6.74 -1.71
N MET A 477 -29.63 -7.33 -2.49
CA MET A 477 -28.22 -7.47 -2.12
C MET A 477 -27.46 -6.13 -2.07
N ILE A 478 -27.93 -5.12 -2.80
CA ILE A 478 -27.26 -3.80 -2.90
C ILE A 478 -28.12 -2.71 -2.25
N THR A 479 -29.41 -2.65 -2.57
CA THR A 479 -30.32 -1.61 -2.07
C THR A 479 -30.92 -1.96 -0.70
N GLY A 480 -30.91 -3.23 -0.32
CA GLY A 480 -31.57 -3.72 0.90
C GLY A 480 -33.09 -3.86 0.78
N GLU A 481 -33.68 -3.55 -0.38
CA GLU A 481 -35.13 -3.67 -0.58
C GLU A 481 -35.53 -5.13 -0.87
N ALA A 482 -36.41 -5.69 -0.04
CA ALA A 482 -36.79 -7.11 -0.12
C ALA A 482 -37.70 -7.45 -1.32
N ARG A 483 -38.39 -6.48 -1.92
CA ARG A 483 -39.31 -6.71 -3.03
C ARG A 483 -38.58 -6.50 -4.37
N PRO A 484 -38.65 -7.46 -5.31
CA PRO A 484 -38.12 -7.27 -6.66
C PRO A 484 -38.75 -6.08 -7.36
N ILE A 485 -37.93 -5.30 -8.06
CA ILE A 485 -38.35 -4.10 -8.77
C ILE A 485 -38.63 -4.46 -10.23
N ALA A 486 -39.81 -4.07 -10.73
CA ALA A 486 -40.16 -4.27 -12.13
C ALA A 486 -39.31 -3.35 -13.03
N LYS A 487 -38.69 -3.92 -14.07
CA LYS A 487 -37.87 -3.23 -15.06
C LYS A 487 -38.50 -3.33 -16.45
N LYS A 488 -38.58 -2.20 -17.11
CA LYS A 488 -39.08 -2.01 -18.48
C LYS A 488 -37.99 -1.40 -19.35
N PRO A 489 -38.15 -1.40 -20.69
CA PRO A 489 -37.23 -0.70 -21.58
C PRO A 489 -37.07 0.78 -21.17
N GLY A 490 -35.82 1.22 -21.00
CA GLY A 490 -35.44 2.54 -20.49
C GLY A 490 -35.01 2.55 -19.02
N ASP A 491 -35.36 1.53 -18.23
CA ASP A 491 -34.97 1.47 -16.82
C ASP A 491 -33.50 1.03 -16.65
N LYS A 492 -32.87 1.53 -15.58
CA LYS A 492 -31.50 1.16 -15.20
C LYS A 492 -31.48 -0.13 -14.40
N VAL A 493 -30.44 -0.93 -14.61
CA VAL A 493 -30.12 -2.15 -13.84
C VAL A 493 -28.71 -2.04 -13.27
N ILE A 494 -28.51 -2.63 -12.09
CA ILE A 494 -27.27 -2.57 -11.34
C ILE A 494 -26.56 -3.94 -11.42
N GLY A 495 -25.26 -3.95 -11.66
CA GLY A 495 -24.43 -5.15 -11.66
C GLY A 495 -24.42 -5.85 -10.30
N GLY A 496 -24.41 -7.18 -10.30
CA GLY A 496 -24.50 -8.04 -9.11
C GLY A 496 -25.93 -8.31 -8.62
N THR A 497 -26.95 -7.63 -9.18
CA THR A 497 -28.36 -7.94 -8.90
C THR A 497 -28.83 -9.18 -9.65
N VAL A 498 -29.93 -9.80 -9.22
CA VAL A 498 -30.43 -11.04 -9.83
C VAL A 498 -31.67 -10.76 -10.66
N ASN A 499 -31.68 -11.23 -11.90
CA ASN A 499 -32.85 -11.17 -12.76
C ASN A 499 -33.80 -12.33 -12.41
N ASP A 500 -35.04 -12.06 -11.98
CA ASP A 500 -35.96 -13.13 -11.57
C ASP A 500 -36.77 -13.69 -12.75
N ASN A 501 -37.50 -12.83 -13.47
CA ASN A 501 -38.62 -13.26 -14.32
C ASN A 501 -38.56 -12.74 -15.76
N GLY A 502 -38.31 -13.63 -16.72
CA GLY A 502 -38.19 -13.24 -18.13
C GLY A 502 -36.77 -12.80 -18.48
N PHE A 503 -36.48 -12.74 -19.77
CA PHE A 503 -35.17 -12.29 -20.24
C PHE A 503 -35.21 -10.79 -20.52
N ILE A 504 -34.10 -10.13 -20.26
CA ILE A 504 -33.88 -8.72 -20.58
C ILE A 504 -32.62 -8.57 -21.41
N ILE A 505 -32.65 -7.63 -22.35
CA ILE A 505 -31.47 -7.20 -23.10
C ILE A 505 -31.07 -5.85 -22.52
N VAL A 506 -29.85 -5.78 -22.02
CA VAL A 506 -29.31 -4.62 -21.32
C VAL A 506 -28.16 -4.06 -22.14
N LYS A 507 -28.18 -2.75 -22.37
CA LYS A 507 -27.04 -2.02 -22.93
C LYS A 507 -26.12 -1.59 -21.78
N ALA A 508 -24.87 -2.02 -21.82
CA ALA A 508 -23.86 -1.67 -20.82
C ALA A 508 -23.59 -0.16 -20.83
N THR A 509 -23.61 0.44 -19.64
CA THR A 509 -23.31 1.88 -19.43
C THR A 509 -22.02 2.08 -18.68
N HIS A 510 -21.79 1.33 -17.61
CA HIS A 510 -20.56 1.38 -16.81
C HIS A 510 -20.03 -0.04 -16.67
N VAL A 511 -18.73 -0.21 -16.85
CA VAL A 511 -18.04 -1.52 -16.85
C VAL A 511 -16.82 -1.46 -15.93
N GLY A 512 -16.38 -2.61 -15.42
CA GLY A 512 -15.19 -2.70 -14.58
C GLY A 512 -15.28 -1.83 -13.31
N SER A 513 -14.26 -0.98 -13.11
CA SER A 513 -14.06 -0.12 -11.94
C SER A 513 -15.18 0.92 -11.73
N GLU A 514 -15.91 1.26 -12.79
CA GLU A 514 -16.96 2.28 -12.78
C GLU A 514 -18.33 1.75 -12.34
N THR A 515 -18.50 0.43 -12.27
CA THR A 515 -19.74 -0.19 -11.80
C THR A 515 -20.07 0.20 -10.36
N ALA A 516 -21.35 0.33 -10.02
CA ALA A 516 -21.82 0.69 -8.69
C ALA A 516 -21.27 -0.25 -7.61
N LEU A 517 -21.22 -1.56 -7.89
CA LEU A 517 -20.62 -2.54 -6.99
C LEU A 517 -19.13 -2.28 -6.75
N SER A 518 -18.37 -2.00 -7.82
CA SER A 518 -16.93 -1.67 -7.70
C SER A 518 -16.70 -0.36 -6.94
N GLN A 519 -17.53 0.65 -7.17
CA GLN A 519 -17.49 1.90 -6.41
C GLN A 519 -17.79 1.67 -4.92
N ILE A 520 -18.78 0.84 -4.60
CA ILE A 520 -19.07 0.45 -3.20
C ILE A 520 -17.86 -0.25 -2.59
N VAL A 521 -17.25 -1.21 -3.29
CA VAL A 521 -16.03 -1.90 -2.80
C VAL A 521 -14.91 -0.89 -2.55
N GLN A 522 -14.65 0.03 -3.48
CA GLN A 522 -13.63 1.08 -3.32
C GLN A 522 -13.92 2.03 -2.16
N LEU A 523 -15.20 2.39 -1.94
CA LEU A 523 -15.62 3.23 -0.83
C LEU A 523 -15.43 2.52 0.51
N VAL A 524 -15.80 1.24 0.60
CA VAL A 524 -15.60 0.44 1.82
C VAL A 524 -14.11 0.23 2.08
N GLU A 525 -13.30 -0.07 1.06
CA GLU A 525 -11.84 -0.13 1.19
C GLU A 525 -11.26 1.18 1.70
N ALA A 526 -11.66 2.32 1.11
CA ALA A 526 -11.23 3.64 1.54
C ALA A 526 -11.65 3.96 2.99
N ALA A 527 -12.82 3.49 3.41
CA ALA A 527 -13.28 3.61 4.79
C ALA A 527 -12.48 2.72 5.76
N GLN A 528 -12.06 1.51 5.33
CA GLN A 528 -11.21 0.63 6.15
C GLN A 528 -9.76 1.13 6.28
N LEU A 529 -9.29 1.92 5.31
CA LEU A 529 -8.03 2.66 5.45
C LEU A 529 -8.13 3.76 6.54
N ALA A 530 -9.35 4.20 6.90
CA ALA A 530 -9.55 5.17 7.97
C ALA A 530 -9.40 4.51 9.36
N ARG A 531 -8.59 5.15 10.21
CA ARG A 531 -7.95 4.50 11.37
C ARG A 531 -8.92 4.07 12.48
N ALA A 532 -8.60 2.97 13.16
CA ALA A 532 -9.19 2.60 14.45
C ALA A 532 -8.66 3.49 15.59
N PRO A 533 -9.52 4.18 16.37
CA PRO A 533 -9.11 5.21 17.33
C PRO A 533 -8.43 4.68 18.60
N VAL A 534 -8.62 3.41 18.96
CA VAL A 534 -8.23 2.87 20.27
C VAL A 534 -6.72 2.61 20.40
N GLN A 535 -6.04 2.13 19.35
CA GLN A 535 -4.62 1.76 19.44
C GLN A 535 -3.69 2.99 19.48
N ARG A 536 -4.12 4.12 18.87
CA ARG A 536 -3.43 5.42 19.01
C ARG A 536 -3.30 5.86 20.46
N LEU A 537 -4.28 5.50 21.31
CA LEU A 537 -4.23 5.81 22.73
C LEU A 537 -3.10 5.05 23.43
N ALA A 538 -2.94 3.75 23.13
CA ALA A 538 -1.90 2.91 23.72
C ALA A 538 -0.48 3.38 23.32
N ASP A 539 -0.29 3.73 22.03
CA ASP A 539 0.98 4.29 21.55
C ASP A 539 1.28 5.66 22.19
N LYS A 540 0.26 6.51 22.36
CA LYS A 540 0.39 7.82 23.02
C LYS A 540 0.76 7.69 24.51
N ILE A 541 0.16 6.73 25.21
CA ILE A 541 0.50 6.42 26.60
C ILE A 541 1.95 5.93 26.66
N SER A 542 2.33 4.96 25.82
CA SER A 542 3.68 4.38 25.80
C SER A 542 4.78 5.44 25.54
N ARG A 543 4.53 6.40 24.65
CA ARG A 543 5.47 7.49 24.35
C ARG A 543 5.78 8.39 25.55
N PHE A 544 4.81 8.62 26.43
CA PHE A 544 5.02 9.40 27.64
C PHE A 544 5.50 8.53 28.81
N PHE A 545 4.97 7.32 28.90
CA PHE A 545 5.21 6.39 30.01
C PHE A 545 6.66 5.92 30.06
N VAL A 546 7.23 5.47 28.94
CA VAL A 546 8.59 4.90 28.90
C VAL A 546 9.66 5.92 29.33
N PRO A 547 9.71 7.16 28.78
CA PRO A 547 10.68 8.15 29.24
C PRO A 547 10.46 8.57 30.69
N THR A 548 9.21 8.64 31.15
CA THR A 548 8.89 9.04 32.54
C THR A 548 9.38 7.99 33.53
N VAL A 549 9.19 6.70 33.25
CA VAL A 549 9.71 5.62 34.10
C VAL A 549 11.24 5.63 34.12
N LEU A 550 11.89 5.77 32.96
CA LEU A 550 13.35 5.85 32.90
C LEU A 550 13.91 7.06 33.64
N TRP A 551 13.27 8.22 33.46
CA TRP A 551 13.63 9.45 34.16
C TRP A 551 13.45 9.30 35.67
N TRP A 552 12.34 8.73 36.11
CA TRP A 552 12.06 8.52 37.53
C TRP A 552 13.02 7.51 38.15
N LEU A 553 13.36 6.44 37.43
CA LEU A 553 14.37 5.46 37.83
C LEU A 553 15.74 6.12 38.01
N HIS A 554 16.15 6.95 37.06
CA HIS A 554 17.40 7.69 37.11
C HIS A 554 17.42 8.74 38.22
N PHE A 555 16.29 9.42 38.45
CA PHE A 555 16.12 10.42 39.50
C PHE A 555 16.17 9.80 40.89
N LEU A 556 15.51 8.65 41.10
CA LEU A 556 15.58 7.87 42.34
C LEU A 556 17.00 7.36 42.60
N HIS A 557 17.72 6.91 41.57
CA HIS A 557 19.15 6.56 41.69
C HIS A 557 20.02 7.75 42.09
N GLY A 558 19.71 8.95 41.58
CA GLY A 558 20.38 10.20 41.94
C GLY A 558 20.10 10.63 43.38
N LEU A 559 18.84 10.54 43.85
CA LEU A 559 18.45 10.86 45.23
C LEU A 559 19.04 9.89 46.26
N ALA A 560 19.30 8.64 45.88
CA ALA A 560 19.97 7.65 46.72
C ALA A 560 21.49 7.88 46.87
N GLY A 561 22.01 9.02 46.38
CA GLY A 561 23.41 9.44 46.60
C GLY A 561 24.46 8.59 45.92
N SER A 562 24.08 7.81 44.89
CA SER A 562 24.98 6.85 44.24
C SER A 562 25.59 7.39 42.95
N TYR A 563 26.50 8.37 43.06
CA TYR A 563 27.51 8.73 42.05
C TYR A 563 28.70 9.45 42.71
N PRO A 564 29.96 9.12 42.41
CA PRO A 564 30.62 7.81 42.40
C PRO A 564 31.42 7.59 43.71
N GLY A 565 31.48 6.34 44.18
CA GLY A 565 32.38 5.94 45.28
C GLY A 565 32.22 4.47 45.64
N ASN A 566 31.00 4.00 45.87
CA ASN A 566 30.71 2.60 46.20
C ASN A 566 29.47 2.09 45.44
N PHE A 567 29.66 1.75 44.16
CA PHE A 567 28.62 1.20 43.28
C PHE A 567 28.16 -0.22 43.69
N THR A 568 28.91 -0.89 44.58
CA THR A 568 28.72 -2.30 44.94
C THR A 568 27.83 -2.53 46.16
N SER A 569 27.73 -1.58 47.10
CA SER A 569 27.00 -1.78 48.37
C SER A 569 25.51 -1.39 48.28
N THR A 570 25.16 -0.33 47.54
CA THR A 570 23.78 0.17 47.48
C THR A 570 22.87 -0.70 46.61
N LEU A 571 23.47 -1.46 45.69
CA LEU A 571 22.80 -2.46 44.87
C LEU A 571 22.52 -3.77 45.64
N SER A 572 22.87 -3.88 46.94
CA SER A 572 22.70 -5.12 47.72
C SER A 572 21.31 -5.32 48.33
N ASN A 573 20.43 -4.31 48.31
CA ASN A 573 19.05 -4.48 48.77
C ASN A 573 18.22 -5.16 47.68
N GLY A 574 18.07 -6.49 47.78
CA GLY A 574 17.24 -7.30 46.87
C GLY A 574 15.81 -6.75 46.71
N PHE A 575 15.28 -6.12 47.75
CA PHE A 575 13.97 -5.47 47.76
C PHE A 575 13.83 -4.38 46.70
N GLN A 576 14.87 -3.58 46.47
CA GLN A 576 14.83 -2.44 45.54
C GLN A 576 14.95 -2.88 44.07
N ARG A 577 15.71 -3.96 43.81
CA ARG A 577 15.81 -4.57 42.47
C ARG A 577 14.52 -5.28 42.07
N GLN A 578 13.94 -6.02 43.00
CA GLN A 578 12.67 -6.69 42.80
C GLN A 578 11.56 -5.67 42.59
N TRP A 579 11.54 -4.55 43.33
CA TRP A 579 10.61 -3.45 43.11
C TRP A 579 10.71 -2.81 41.72
N ILE A 580 11.92 -2.61 41.18
CA ILE A 580 12.12 -2.02 39.84
C ILE A 580 11.59 -2.96 38.75
N VAL A 581 11.92 -4.24 38.85
CA VAL A 581 11.44 -5.24 37.88
C VAL A 581 9.94 -5.46 38.04
N LEU A 582 9.42 -5.53 39.27
CA LEU A 582 8.00 -5.67 39.54
C LEU A 582 7.20 -4.42 39.12
N SER A 583 7.75 -3.21 39.25
CA SER A 583 7.09 -1.99 38.77
C SER A 583 7.11 -1.90 37.25
N LEU A 584 8.19 -2.31 36.57
CA LEU A 584 8.23 -2.46 35.11
C LEU A 584 7.25 -3.54 34.63
N LEU A 585 7.17 -4.68 35.31
CA LEU A 585 6.27 -5.79 35.00
C LEU A 585 4.79 -5.44 35.26
N CYS A 586 4.48 -4.86 36.42
CA CYS A 586 3.12 -4.44 36.80
C CYS A 586 2.62 -3.30 35.90
N SER A 587 3.54 -2.46 35.41
CA SER A 587 3.22 -1.46 34.38
C SER A 587 2.94 -2.07 33.01
N LEU A 588 3.57 -3.20 32.68
CA LEU A 588 3.30 -3.97 31.46
C LEU A 588 1.94 -4.68 31.54
N GLU A 589 1.60 -5.23 32.71
CA GLU A 589 0.30 -5.87 32.99
C GLU A 589 -0.88 -4.88 32.98
N TYR A 590 -0.64 -3.61 33.32
CA TYR A 590 -1.65 -2.54 33.22
C TYR A 590 -1.86 -2.00 31.80
N LEU A 591 -0.93 -2.29 30.88
CA LEU A 591 -0.93 -1.79 29.50
C LEU A 591 -1.35 -2.85 28.46
N SER A 592 -1.28 -4.14 28.81
CA SER A 592 -1.87 -5.26 28.05
C SER A 592 -3.34 -5.44 28.37
#